data_AF-A0A0B7KBA6-F1
#
_entry.id   AF-A0A0B7KBA6-F1
#
_cell.length_a   1.000
_cell.length_b   1.000
_cell.length_c   1.000
_cell.angle_alpha   90.00
_cell.angle_beta   90.00
_cell.angle_gamma   90.00
#
_symmetry.space_group_name_H-M   'P 1'
#
loop_
_entity.id
_entity.type
_entity.pdbx_description
1 polymer ?
#
loop_
_entity_poly.entity_id
_entity_poly.type
_entity_poly.pdbx_seq_one_letter_code
_entity_poly.pdbx_strand_id
1 'polypeptide(L)'
;MRDMQSRCRSKGLECIRPGRRKPFRQGSAANFDYRFPDSQTWLRSNAREFRLYTSSQGRAQRIPTEADPNLEDDALQVPTGMQGASPGTPLEAPTTLSPISQAHENPSNEWVSMSTQVTPPSHQSDAFQSPISSLNAPESNEDHGGVSRPSYNHVGLEHIPSPHKDHTQVHQEKHHLAEAHQIREACLLAYYVDELSHWFDIADPLRSFEILVPERAKHYPPLLNAIYAVSARHICRLRQYRTPDGRIMYRDQLLHDTHPGTAVEYMLKALPALRGFHTTYDEDTRGLMVATAIILRQFEEMEDDHEDDEEEAKQADPDSPNTPPQRVNFLSIISTVLKSSNTEEWSNHSSLLKASYWIALRQEIYYGLLKGHPPDFVQTPQIYANASPTNRLIIHASHVTAWHFDGRSEQEWLILKQQEETLEETVVKQFEPILSLPPKKEDGHVFPIIWYHSAIGLTAMQHFLLAKMILLAESPLLVQSSDARSAFREAELRVRSIALDICGIAIQHPKTPPALVNAALAIHLYGHFFVDHYERQALKGVIGRFRDACAWPVPRPLQQFE
;
A
#
# COMPACT_ATOMS: atom_id res chain seq x y z
N MET A 1 35.81 -20.91 -12.51
CA MET A 1 37.11 -21.08 -13.21
C MET A 1 37.60 -22.54 -13.31
N ARG A 2 37.17 -23.49 -12.45
CA ARG A 2 37.51 -24.92 -12.58
C ARG A 2 36.71 -25.66 -13.67
N ASP A 3 35.54 -25.15 -14.03
CA ASP A 3 34.60 -25.83 -14.93
C ASP A 3 35.01 -25.89 -16.40
N MET A 4 35.74 -24.88 -16.87
CA MET A 4 36.09 -24.77 -18.30
C MET A 4 37.19 -25.77 -18.71
N GLN A 5 38.10 -26.12 -17.80
CA GLN A 5 39.12 -27.14 -18.03
C GLN A 5 38.56 -28.57 -18.00
N SER A 6 37.48 -28.82 -17.25
CA SER A 6 36.80 -30.13 -17.18
C SER A 6 36.23 -30.53 -18.55
N ARG A 7 35.56 -29.59 -19.23
CA ARG A 7 34.91 -29.82 -20.53
C ARG A 7 35.88 -30.03 -21.70
N CYS A 8 37.07 -29.41 -21.68
CA CYS A 8 38.09 -29.67 -22.70
C CYS A 8 38.66 -31.08 -22.59
N ARG A 9 38.95 -31.54 -21.36
CA ARG A 9 39.54 -32.85 -21.10
C ARG A 9 38.60 -34.00 -21.45
N SER A 10 37.30 -33.87 -21.20
CA SER A 10 36.32 -34.91 -21.55
C SER A 10 36.12 -35.10 -23.05
N LYS A 11 36.50 -34.11 -23.87
CA LYS A 11 36.38 -34.16 -25.34
C LYS A 11 37.70 -34.41 -26.07
N GLY A 12 38.80 -34.64 -25.36
CA GLY A 12 40.12 -34.85 -25.96
C GLY A 12 40.65 -33.64 -26.74
N LEU A 13 40.16 -32.44 -26.44
CA LEU A 13 40.53 -31.21 -27.14
C LEU A 13 41.59 -30.43 -26.35
N GLU A 14 42.60 -29.91 -27.07
CA GLU A 14 43.64 -29.07 -26.49
C GLU A 14 43.05 -27.72 -26.07
N CYS A 15 43.23 -27.37 -24.80
CA CYS A 15 42.57 -26.22 -24.19
C CYS A 15 43.49 -24.99 -24.27
N ILE A 16 43.44 -24.27 -25.39
CA ILE A 16 44.28 -23.08 -25.64
C ILE A 16 43.58 -21.82 -25.10
N ARG A 17 44.28 -21.03 -24.27
CA ARG A 17 43.81 -19.70 -23.86
C ARG A 17 44.01 -18.71 -25.02
N PRO A 18 42.96 -18.09 -25.57
CA PRO A 18 43.17 -16.97 -26.48
C PRO A 18 43.78 -15.80 -25.70
N GLY A 19 44.87 -15.22 -26.24
CA GLY A 19 45.51 -14.04 -25.67
C GLY A 19 44.51 -12.88 -25.53
N ARG A 20 44.59 -12.13 -24.43
CA ARG A 20 43.71 -11.00 -24.11
C ARG A 20 43.64 -10.02 -25.30
N ARG A 21 42.57 -10.06 -26.08
CA ARG A 21 42.15 -8.90 -26.87
C ARG A 21 41.46 -7.94 -25.91
N LYS A 22 41.94 -6.69 -25.88
CA LYS A 22 41.30 -5.62 -25.10
C LYS A 22 39.83 -5.54 -25.52
N PRO A 23 38.85 -5.68 -24.60
CA PRO A 23 37.47 -5.47 -24.95
C PRO A 23 37.27 -3.97 -25.22
N PHE A 24 36.49 -3.67 -26.25
CA PHE A 24 35.81 -2.40 -26.54
C PHE A 24 36.40 -1.12 -25.91
N ARG A 25 36.94 -0.23 -26.75
CA ARG A 25 37.11 1.17 -26.37
C ARG A 25 35.72 1.78 -26.14
N GLN A 26 35.44 2.20 -24.91
CA GLN A 26 34.40 3.19 -24.61
C GLN A 26 34.88 4.56 -25.12
N GLY A 27 33.97 5.30 -25.74
CA GLY A 27 34.15 6.71 -26.06
C GLY A 27 33.24 7.17 -27.19
N SER A 28 32.13 7.82 -26.84
CA SER A 28 31.29 8.63 -27.73
C SER A 28 32.05 9.89 -28.17
N ALA A 29 33.15 9.72 -28.94
CA ALA A 29 33.90 10.79 -29.61
C ALA A 29 34.97 10.25 -30.58
N ALA A 30 34.87 8.99 -31.04
CA ALA A 30 35.79 8.46 -32.04
C ALA A 30 35.31 8.85 -33.45
N ASN A 31 36.00 9.79 -34.10
CA ASN A 31 35.83 10.11 -35.51
C ASN A 31 35.77 8.81 -36.35
N PHE A 32 34.67 8.62 -37.06
CA PHE A 32 34.42 7.47 -37.92
C PHE A 32 35.23 7.56 -39.21
N ASP A 33 36.47 7.10 -39.18
CA ASP A 33 37.24 6.78 -40.40
C ASP A 33 37.63 5.30 -40.41
N TYR A 34 36.61 4.43 -40.43
CA TYR A 34 36.81 3.02 -40.75
C TYR A 34 36.14 2.72 -42.09
N ARG A 35 36.95 2.60 -43.15
CA ARG A 35 36.51 2.03 -44.43
C ARG A 35 36.38 0.53 -44.25
N PHE A 36 35.18 0.01 -44.47
CA PHE A 36 34.95 -1.43 -44.55
C PHE A 36 35.52 -1.98 -45.87
N PRO A 37 35.99 -3.24 -45.90
CA PRO A 37 36.37 -3.90 -47.13
C PRO A 37 35.17 -4.01 -48.09
N ASP A 38 35.40 -3.83 -49.40
CA ASP A 38 34.34 -3.90 -50.42
C ASP A 38 33.65 -5.28 -50.49
N SER A 39 34.26 -6.31 -49.90
CA SER A 39 33.73 -7.67 -49.80
C SER A 39 32.85 -7.90 -48.56
N GLN A 40 32.55 -6.87 -47.76
CA GLN A 40 31.75 -7.03 -46.55
C GLN A 40 30.28 -7.33 -46.89
N THR A 41 29.85 -8.55 -46.62
CA THR A 41 28.44 -8.95 -46.74
C THR A 41 27.66 -8.41 -45.54
N TRP A 42 26.83 -7.39 -45.79
CA TRP A 42 25.91 -6.86 -44.79
C TRP A 42 24.72 -7.80 -44.62
N LEU A 43 24.55 -8.36 -43.42
CA LEU A 43 23.31 -9.05 -43.06
C LEU A 43 22.21 -7.98 -42.94
N ARG A 44 21.24 -8.00 -43.85
CA ARG A 44 20.01 -7.21 -43.73
C ARG A 44 19.20 -7.76 -42.57
N SER A 45 19.48 -7.32 -41.34
CA SER A 45 18.45 -7.39 -40.31
C SER A 45 17.47 -6.26 -40.62
N ASN A 46 16.27 -6.60 -41.10
CA ASN A 46 15.16 -5.65 -41.08
C ASN A 46 15.11 -5.04 -39.66
N ALA A 47 15.04 -3.71 -39.55
CA ALA A 47 14.87 -3.07 -38.26
C ALA A 47 13.65 -3.72 -37.60
N ARG A 48 13.87 -4.46 -36.51
CA ARG A 48 12.76 -5.07 -35.77
C ARG A 48 11.90 -3.92 -35.25
N GLU A 49 10.62 -4.00 -35.57
CA GLU A 49 9.56 -3.13 -35.06
C GLU A 49 9.78 -2.86 -33.57
N PHE A 50 10.02 -1.60 -33.20
CA PHE A 50 10.26 -1.22 -31.81
C PHE A 50 8.91 -0.99 -31.13
N ARG A 51 8.47 -1.99 -30.34
CA ARG A 51 7.25 -1.91 -29.53
C ARG A 51 7.64 -1.46 -28.12
N LEU A 52 7.17 -0.28 -27.72
CA LEU A 52 7.34 0.25 -26.36
C LEU A 52 6.14 -0.11 -25.50
N TYR A 53 6.42 -0.75 -24.37
CA TYR A 53 5.47 -0.93 -23.28
C TYR A 53 5.90 0.04 -22.18
N THR A 54 5.13 1.12 -21.96
CA THR A 54 5.41 2.07 -20.86
C THR A 54 4.91 1.55 -19.52
N SER A 55 3.93 0.65 -19.53
CA SER A 55 3.52 -0.13 -18.35
C SER A 55 3.02 -1.53 -18.72
N SER A 56 2.93 -2.42 -17.73
CA SER A 56 2.33 -3.76 -17.85
C SER A 56 0.84 -3.72 -18.21
N GLN A 57 0.16 -2.59 -17.98
CA GLN A 57 -1.27 -2.36 -18.23
C GLN A 57 -1.52 -1.36 -19.39
N GLY A 58 -0.47 -0.83 -20.02
CA GLY A 58 -0.55 0.19 -21.06
C GLY A 58 -0.63 -0.37 -22.49
N ARG A 59 -1.32 0.35 -23.38
CA ARG A 59 -1.37 0.05 -24.83
C ARG A 59 0.00 0.33 -25.45
N ALA A 60 0.58 -0.65 -26.14
CA ALA A 60 1.88 -0.49 -26.80
C ALA A 60 1.89 0.73 -27.74
N GLN A 61 2.81 1.66 -27.52
CA GLN A 61 3.04 2.78 -28.45
C GLN A 61 3.99 2.32 -29.56
N ARG A 62 3.53 2.49 -30.81
CA ARG A 62 4.31 2.16 -32.01
C ARG A 62 5.10 3.39 -32.44
N ILE A 63 6.41 3.25 -32.58
CA ILE A 63 7.24 4.25 -33.25
C ILE A 63 7.47 3.76 -34.69
N PRO A 64 6.96 4.45 -35.73
CA PRO A 64 7.33 4.14 -37.10
C PRO A 64 8.83 4.34 -37.28
N THR A 65 9.53 3.31 -37.77
CA THR A 65 10.87 3.49 -38.33
C THR A 65 10.76 4.33 -39.60
N GLU A 66 11.67 5.29 -39.80
CA GLU A 66 11.73 6.15 -40.98
C GLU A 66 11.48 5.36 -42.28
N ALA A 67 10.63 5.94 -43.14
CA ALA A 67 10.08 5.32 -44.32
C ALA A 67 11.15 4.81 -45.31
N ASP A 68 10.94 3.60 -45.81
CA ASP A 68 11.61 3.10 -47.02
C ASP A 68 10.95 3.80 -48.23
N PRO A 69 11.68 4.59 -49.04
CA PRO A 69 11.07 5.40 -50.11
C PRO A 69 10.65 4.61 -51.36
N ASN A 70 10.56 3.28 -51.30
CA ASN A 70 10.22 2.44 -52.45
C ASN A 70 9.19 1.36 -52.09
N LEU A 71 7.91 1.72 -52.00
CA LEU A 71 6.82 0.78 -52.24
C LEU A 71 5.74 1.50 -53.05
N GLU A 72 5.70 1.16 -54.33
CA GLU A 72 4.61 1.45 -55.25
C GLU A 72 3.34 0.71 -54.83
N ASP A 73 2.21 1.32 -55.19
CA ASP A 73 0.82 0.87 -55.06
C ASP A 73 0.60 -0.66 -55.12
N ASP A 74 -0.25 -1.16 -54.22
CA ASP A 74 -1.33 -2.03 -54.69
C ASP A 74 -2.56 -1.90 -53.78
N ALA A 75 -3.68 -1.62 -54.43
CA ALA A 75 -4.98 -1.32 -53.84
C ALA A 75 -5.62 -2.56 -53.18
N LEU A 76 -6.60 -2.33 -52.29
CA LEU A 76 -8.01 -2.73 -52.47
C LEU A 76 -8.87 -2.46 -51.20
N GLN A 77 -9.86 -1.58 -51.41
CA GLN A 77 -11.26 -1.65 -50.94
C GLN A 77 -11.62 -1.24 -49.50
N VAL A 78 -12.08 0.02 -49.39
CA VAL A 78 -13.13 0.43 -48.42
C VAL A 78 -14.40 0.77 -49.23
N PRO A 79 -15.61 0.32 -48.82
CA PRO A 79 -16.84 0.61 -49.56
C PRO A 79 -17.30 2.06 -49.40
N THR A 80 -17.75 2.61 -50.52
CA THR A 80 -18.28 3.95 -50.74
C THR A 80 -19.59 4.21 -50.00
N GLY A 81 -19.75 5.42 -49.43
CA GLY A 81 -21.03 5.92 -48.91
C GLY A 81 -21.06 7.43 -48.70
N MET A 82 -21.61 8.13 -49.71
CA MET A 82 -22.24 9.48 -49.68
C MET A 82 -21.36 10.75 -49.72
N GLN A 83 -21.12 11.14 -50.98
CA GLN A 83 -21.18 12.48 -51.62
C GLN A 83 -21.54 13.73 -50.79
N GLY A 84 -20.83 14.85 -51.07
CA GLY A 84 -21.39 16.20 -50.90
C GLY A 84 -20.43 17.40 -50.96
N ALA A 85 -20.12 17.87 -52.17
CA ALA A 85 -19.78 19.26 -52.57
C ALA A 85 -18.39 19.91 -52.29
N SER A 86 -17.74 20.29 -53.39
CA SER A 86 -16.55 21.16 -53.57
C SER A 86 -16.92 22.67 -53.64
N PRO A 87 -16.05 23.60 -54.10
CA PRO A 87 -14.75 24.09 -53.58
C PRO A 87 -14.71 25.64 -53.45
N GLY A 88 -13.72 26.22 -52.75
CA GLY A 88 -13.51 27.67 -52.74
C GLY A 88 -12.20 28.13 -52.10
N THR A 89 -11.43 28.90 -52.86
CA THR A 89 -10.01 29.32 -52.74
C THR A 89 -9.80 30.59 -51.86
N PRO A 90 -8.61 31.24 -51.77
CA PRO A 90 -7.82 31.41 -50.54
C PRO A 90 -7.65 32.89 -50.05
N LEU A 91 -6.68 33.11 -49.13
CA LEU A 91 -6.19 34.38 -48.53
C LEU A 91 -7.03 34.85 -47.32
N GLU A 92 -6.48 35.30 -46.19
CA GLU A 92 -5.48 36.34 -45.96
C GLU A 92 -5.03 36.32 -44.47
N ALA A 93 -3.76 36.63 -44.17
CA ALA A 93 -3.36 37.12 -42.84
C ALA A 93 -3.71 38.63 -42.76
N PRO A 94 -3.83 39.27 -41.57
CA PRO A 94 -2.60 39.82 -40.98
C PRO A 94 -2.58 40.09 -39.43
N THR A 95 -1.34 40.25 -38.94
CA THR A 95 -0.86 41.17 -37.86
C THR A 95 -1.40 41.15 -36.41
N THR A 96 -0.51 40.69 -35.51
CA THR A 96 0.14 41.43 -34.41
C THR A 96 -0.63 42.53 -33.65
N LEU A 97 -0.68 42.42 -32.31
CA LEU A 97 -0.40 43.50 -31.36
C LEU A 97 0.18 42.94 -30.04
N SER A 98 1.18 43.66 -29.53
CA SER A 98 2.11 43.35 -28.43
C SER A 98 1.54 43.71 -27.03
N PRO A 99 2.28 43.42 -25.92
CA PRO A 99 1.74 43.27 -24.57
C PRO A 99 1.84 44.54 -23.71
N ILE A 100 1.13 44.57 -22.58
CA ILE A 100 1.26 45.60 -21.54
C ILE A 100 1.76 45.01 -20.22
N SER A 101 2.67 45.77 -19.63
CA SER A 101 3.61 45.56 -18.54
C SER A 101 3.06 45.37 -17.12
N GLN A 102 3.84 44.59 -16.38
CA GLN A 102 4.33 44.73 -15.00
C GLN A 102 3.91 45.95 -14.15
N ALA A 103 3.67 45.68 -12.86
CA ALA A 103 3.91 46.61 -11.76
C ALA A 103 4.76 45.92 -10.67
N HIS A 104 5.88 46.58 -10.35
CA HIS A 104 6.79 46.33 -9.23
C HIS A 104 6.28 47.03 -7.97
N GLU A 105 6.35 46.40 -6.79
CA GLU A 105 6.68 47.07 -5.51
C GLU A 105 7.38 46.08 -4.55
N ASN A 106 8.35 46.61 -3.80
CA ASN A 106 9.20 45.98 -2.76
C ASN A 106 9.57 47.16 -1.80
N PRO A 107 10.13 47.02 -0.58
CA PRO A 107 10.10 45.96 0.45
C PRO A 107 9.79 46.52 1.87
N SER A 108 9.65 45.68 2.92
CA SER A 108 10.02 46.07 4.31
C SER A 108 10.27 44.85 5.22
N ASN A 109 11.41 44.88 5.91
CA ASN A 109 11.81 44.00 7.02
C ASN A 109 11.09 44.41 8.31
N GLU A 110 10.55 43.44 9.06
CA GLU A 110 10.51 43.49 10.53
C GLU A 110 10.81 42.10 11.11
N TRP A 111 11.95 42.00 11.80
CA TRP A 111 12.26 40.93 12.72
C TRP A 111 11.46 41.14 14.00
N VAL A 112 10.61 40.17 14.37
CA VAL A 112 10.15 40.02 15.76
C VAL A 112 10.57 38.64 16.24
N SER A 113 11.58 38.66 17.10
CA SER A 113 11.95 37.54 17.96
C SER A 113 10.92 37.45 19.09
N MET A 114 10.33 36.27 19.32
CA MET A 114 9.81 35.92 20.65
C MET A 114 10.38 34.57 21.08
N SER A 115 11.44 34.67 21.87
CA SER A 115 11.78 33.67 22.88
C SER A 115 10.84 33.84 24.06
N THR A 116 10.25 32.75 24.54
CA THR A 116 9.76 32.68 25.91
C THR A 116 10.04 31.32 26.52
N GLN A 117 10.57 31.41 27.72
CA GLN A 117 11.32 30.41 28.44
C GLN A 117 10.43 29.40 29.17
N VAL A 118 10.97 28.20 29.28
CA VAL A 118 10.61 27.15 30.22
C VAL A 118 10.85 27.61 31.66
N THR A 119 9.89 27.44 32.56
CA THR A 119 10.12 27.05 33.98
C THR A 119 8.85 26.41 34.59
N PRO A 120 9.00 25.49 35.56
CA PRO A 120 7.97 24.52 35.95
C PRO A 120 7.23 24.90 37.25
N PRO A 121 6.14 24.20 37.61
CA PRO A 121 5.73 24.09 39.00
C PRO A 121 5.91 22.67 39.56
N SER A 122 6.43 22.68 40.77
CA SER A 122 6.79 21.59 41.66
C SER A 122 5.61 20.87 42.32
N HIS A 123 5.85 19.57 42.55
CA HIS A 123 5.25 18.65 43.51
C HIS A 123 4.34 19.22 44.62
N GLN A 124 3.12 18.69 44.69
CA GLN A 124 2.50 18.32 45.96
C GLN A 124 1.89 16.91 45.84
N SER A 125 2.33 16.07 46.77
CA SER A 125 1.89 14.70 47.02
C SER A 125 0.57 14.72 47.78
N ASP A 126 -0.44 14.00 47.29
CA ASP A 126 -1.48 13.46 48.16
C ASP A 126 -1.90 12.05 47.69
N ALA A 127 -1.70 11.12 48.61
CA ALA A 127 -2.07 9.72 48.47
C ALA A 127 -3.59 9.57 48.65
N PHE A 128 -4.26 8.93 47.70
CA PHE A 128 -5.60 8.40 47.90
C PHE A 128 -5.60 6.89 47.69
N GLN A 129 -5.65 6.20 48.83
CA GLN A 129 -5.97 4.79 48.96
C GLN A 129 -7.41 4.55 48.52
N SER A 130 -7.63 3.58 47.63
CA SER A 130 -8.96 3.05 47.33
C SER A 130 -9.29 1.93 48.33
N PRO A 131 -10.42 1.97 49.06
CA PRO A 131 -10.88 0.84 49.84
C PRO A 131 -11.73 -0.12 49.00
N ILE A 132 -11.40 -1.40 49.14
CA ILE A 132 -12.20 -2.55 48.73
C ILE A 132 -13.47 -2.59 49.60
N SER A 133 -14.64 -2.61 48.97
CA SER A 133 -15.92 -2.84 49.67
C SER A 133 -16.66 -4.00 49.03
N SER A 134 -16.57 -5.12 49.73
CA SER A 134 -17.35 -6.35 49.56
C SER A 134 -18.81 -6.11 49.96
N LEU A 135 -19.76 -6.43 49.08
CA LEU A 135 -21.19 -6.45 49.41
C LEU A 135 -21.61 -7.89 49.73
N ASN A 136 -21.73 -8.19 51.03
CA ASN A 136 -22.56 -9.28 51.55
C ASN A 136 -23.90 -8.67 52.00
N ALA A 137 -25.01 -9.25 51.56
CA ALA A 137 -26.35 -9.00 52.09
C ALA A 137 -26.91 -10.28 52.72
N PRO A 138 -27.79 -10.18 53.73
CA PRO A 138 -28.03 -11.24 54.71
C PRO A 138 -29.26 -12.09 54.37
N GLU A 139 -29.19 -13.40 54.67
CA GLU A 139 -30.37 -14.27 54.74
C GLU A 139 -30.80 -14.44 56.21
N SER A 140 -32.09 -14.19 56.43
CA SER A 140 -32.81 -14.31 57.70
C SER A 140 -33.26 -15.75 57.95
N ASN A 141 -32.92 -16.25 59.14
CA ASN A 141 -33.51 -17.45 59.74
C ASN A 141 -34.97 -17.19 60.15
N GLU A 142 -35.87 -18.09 59.77
CA GLU A 142 -37.00 -18.47 60.61
C GLU A 142 -37.07 -19.99 60.74
N ASP A 143 -37.15 -20.39 61.99
CA ASP A 143 -37.13 -21.73 62.57
C ASP A 143 -38.58 -22.20 62.72
N HIS A 144 -38.90 -23.49 62.52
CA HIS A 144 -40.00 -24.19 63.23
C HIS A 144 -40.04 -25.70 62.94
N GLY A 145 -39.90 -26.49 64.02
CA GLY A 145 -40.80 -27.62 64.29
C GLY A 145 -40.26 -29.02 63.99
N GLY A 146 -39.68 -29.68 65.00
CA GLY A 146 -39.35 -31.11 64.95
C GLY A 146 -40.55 -32.05 65.09
N VAL A 147 -40.34 -33.34 64.80
CA VAL A 147 -40.74 -34.52 65.61
C VAL A 147 -40.32 -35.83 64.89
N SER A 148 -39.61 -36.67 65.64
CA SER A 148 -39.40 -38.13 65.66
C SER A 148 -39.77 -39.06 64.47
N ARG A 149 -38.80 -39.94 64.16
CA ARG A 149 -38.86 -41.21 63.39
C ARG A 149 -39.96 -42.19 63.87
N PRO A 150 -40.37 -43.15 63.01
CA PRO A 150 -39.84 -44.50 63.15
C PRO A 150 -39.44 -45.19 61.83
N SER A 151 -38.51 -46.13 61.98
CA SER A 151 -37.94 -46.99 60.95
C SER A 151 -38.93 -48.04 60.43
N TYR A 152 -38.94 -48.28 59.11
CA TYR A 152 -39.37 -49.55 58.51
C TYR A 152 -38.39 -49.96 57.42
N ASN A 153 -37.83 -51.16 57.55
CA ASN A 153 -37.16 -51.89 56.48
C ASN A 153 -38.23 -52.50 55.56
N HIS A 154 -38.09 -52.40 54.23
CA HIS A 154 -38.20 -53.56 53.33
C HIS A 154 -37.96 -53.25 51.83
N VAL A 155 -37.22 -54.19 51.21
CA VAL A 155 -37.15 -54.63 49.80
C VAL A 155 -36.60 -53.67 48.73
N GLY A 156 -35.60 -54.20 48.01
CA GLY A 156 -34.92 -53.54 46.90
C GLY A 156 -35.78 -53.33 45.66
N LEU A 157 -35.41 -52.28 44.94
CA LEU A 157 -35.67 -52.06 43.54
C LEU A 157 -34.41 -51.45 42.91
N GLU A 158 -34.30 -51.70 41.62
CA GLU A 158 -33.11 -51.72 40.80
C GLU A 158 -32.32 -50.40 40.75
N HIS A 159 -31.01 -50.56 40.58
CA HIS A 159 -30.04 -49.51 40.33
C HIS A 159 -30.31 -48.82 38.99
N ILE A 160 -31.07 -47.72 39.00
CA ILE A 160 -31.07 -46.75 37.90
C ILE A 160 -29.84 -45.85 38.12
N PRO A 161 -28.91 -45.72 37.15
CA PRO A 161 -27.81 -44.76 37.28
C PRO A 161 -28.40 -43.34 37.26
N SER A 162 -28.29 -42.63 38.38
CA SER A 162 -28.60 -41.20 38.48
C SER A 162 -27.66 -40.40 37.55
N PRO A 163 -28.17 -39.47 36.71
CA PRO A 163 -27.35 -38.57 35.91
C PRO A 163 -26.89 -37.41 36.80
N HIS A 164 -25.99 -37.67 37.75
CA HIS A 164 -25.48 -36.64 38.68
C HIS A 164 -23.98 -36.38 38.52
N LYS A 165 -23.37 -36.75 37.38
CA LYS A 165 -21.98 -36.41 37.06
C LYS A 165 -21.81 -35.26 36.06
N ASP A 166 -22.88 -34.79 35.41
CA ASP A 166 -22.72 -33.89 34.25
C ASP A 166 -22.75 -32.39 34.60
N HIS A 167 -23.37 -31.96 35.69
CA HIS A 167 -23.48 -30.52 35.98
C HIS A 167 -22.13 -29.87 36.31
N THR A 168 -21.29 -30.51 37.13
CA THR A 168 -19.98 -29.94 37.54
C THR A 168 -18.99 -29.89 36.37
N GLN A 169 -19.02 -30.89 35.50
CA GLN A 169 -18.16 -30.99 34.33
C GLN A 169 -18.56 -29.98 33.23
N VAL A 170 -19.86 -29.79 33.00
CA VAL A 170 -20.38 -28.77 32.07
C VAL A 170 -20.09 -27.35 32.56
N HIS A 171 -20.12 -27.10 33.88
CA HIS A 171 -19.75 -25.79 34.44
C HIS A 171 -18.24 -25.49 34.31
N GLN A 172 -17.38 -26.49 34.52
CA GLN A 172 -15.93 -26.35 34.32
C GLN A 172 -15.57 -26.14 32.85
N GLU A 173 -16.20 -26.86 31.93
CA GLU A 173 -15.98 -26.72 30.48
C GLU A 173 -16.41 -25.34 29.97
N LYS A 174 -17.56 -24.82 30.42
CA LYS A 174 -18.00 -23.46 30.11
C LYS A 174 -17.05 -22.39 30.65
N HIS A 175 -16.48 -22.60 31.84
CA HIS A 175 -15.51 -21.67 32.42
C HIS A 175 -14.21 -21.66 31.60
N HIS A 176 -13.69 -22.82 31.23
CA HIS A 176 -12.48 -22.93 30.40
C HIS A 176 -12.67 -22.32 29.00
N LEU A 177 -13.85 -22.51 28.39
CA LEU A 177 -14.19 -21.88 27.11
C LEU A 177 -14.26 -20.34 27.21
N ALA A 178 -14.86 -19.82 28.29
CA ALA A 178 -14.94 -18.39 28.53
C ALA A 178 -13.55 -17.76 28.76
N GLU A 179 -12.71 -18.43 29.56
CA GLU A 179 -11.32 -18.02 29.80
C GLU A 179 -10.49 -18.06 28.51
N ALA A 180 -10.61 -19.13 27.71
CA ALA A 180 -9.94 -19.24 26.42
C ALA A 180 -10.36 -18.12 25.44
N HIS A 181 -11.66 -17.78 25.41
CA HIS A 181 -12.18 -16.67 24.60
C HIS A 181 -11.59 -15.33 25.04
N GLN A 182 -11.53 -15.09 26.35
CA GLN A 182 -10.97 -13.85 26.93
C GLN A 182 -9.47 -13.73 26.64
N ILE A 183 -8.71 -14.82 26.77
CA ILE A 183 -7.28 -14.87 26.44
C ILE A 183 -7.06 -14.55 24.96
N ARG A 184 -7.86 -15.16 24.07
CA ARG A 184 -7.78 -14.89 22.63
C ARG A 184 -7.98 -13.41 22.33
N GLU A 185 -9.07 -12.83 22.82
CA GLU A 185 -9.40 -11.43 22.57
C GLU A 185 -8.35 -10.46 23.15
N ALA A 186 -7.86 -10.73 24.36
CA ALA A 186 -6.77 -9.96 24.95
C ALA A 186 -5.49 -10.04 24.11
N CYS A 187 -5.15 -11.22 23.59
CA CYS A 187 -4.00 -11.41 22.71
C CYS A 187 -4.17 -10.70 21.38
N LEU A 188 -5.36 -10.75 20.76
CA LEU A 188 -5.64 -10.06 19.50
C LEU A 188 -5.57 -8.53 19.65
N LEU A 189 -6.09 -7.97 20.75
CA LEU A 189 -5.93 -6.53 21.02
C LEU A 189 -4.47 -6.16 21.27
N ALA A 190 -3.74 -6.96 22.06
CA ALA A 190 -2.33 -6.73 22.31
C ALA A 190 -1.52 -6.80 21.00
N TYR A 191 -1.81 -7.78 20.15
CA TYR A 191 -1.20 -7.94 18.84
C TYR A 191 -1.44 -6.73 17.93
N TYR A 192 -2.67 -6.20 17.91
CA TYR A 192 -2.97 -4.97 17.18
C TYR A 192 -2.07 -3.82 17.62
N VAL A 193 -1.96 -3.58 18.93
CA VAL A 193 -1.15 -2.50 19.49
C VAL A 193 0.32 -2.70 19.12
N ASP A 194 0.85 -3.89 19.34
CA ASP A 194 2.28 -4.18 19.16
C ASP A 194 2.70 -4.20 17.66
N GLU A 195 1.89 -4.83 16.80
CA GLU A 195 2.32 -5.22 15.44
C GLU A 195 1.62 -4.46 14.31
N LEU A 196 0.41 -3.91 14.51
CA LEU A 196 -0.40 -3.36 13.41
C LEU A 196 -0.68 -1.86 13.52
N SER A 197 -0.87 -1.35 14.73
CA SER A 197 -1.35 0.01 14.97
C SER A 197 -0.46 1.08 14.32
N HIS A 198 0.86 0.91 14.42
CA HIS A 198 1.84 1.81 13.83
C HIS A 198 1.81 1.87 12.29
N TRP A 199 1.17 0.91 11.61
CA TRP A 199 1.03 0.93 10.15
C TRP A 199 0.06 2.01 9.70
N PHE A 200 -0.94 2.29 10.54
CA PHE A 200 -1.93 3.32 10.32
C PHE A 200 -1.35 4.71 10.60
N ASP A 201 -0.42 4.83 11.55
CA ASP A 201 0.08 6.12 12.04
C ASP A 201 1.33 6.66 11.31
N ILE A 202 1.77 6.04 10.22
CA ILE A 202 2.98 6.45 9.47
C ILE A 202 2.94 7.86 8.86
N ALA A 203 1.81 8.56 8.96
CA ALA A 203 1.65 9.96 8.59
C ALA A 203 0.91 10.79 9.67
N ASP A 204 0.77 10.24 10.88
CA ASP A 204 0.10 10.87 12.03
C ASP A 204 1.07 11.00 13.23
N PRO A 205 1.59 12.21 13.51
CA PRO A 205 2.43 12.45 14.67
C PRO A 205 1.74 12.15 16.02
N LEU A 206 0.41 12.17 16.08
CA LEU A 206 -0.35 11.93 17.30
C LEU A 206 -0.55 10.44 17.59
N ARG A 207 -0.19 9.56 16.65
CA ARG A 207 -0.32 8.10 16.78
C ARG A 207 -1.73 7.69 17.19
N SER A 208 -2.73 8.21 16.47
CA SER A 208 -4.14 8.04 16.83
C SER A 208 -4.56 6.57 16.84
N PHE A 209 -4.05 5.75 15.92
CA PHE A 209 -4.42 4.33 15.83
C PHE A 209 -3.68 3.45 16.84
N GLU A 210 -2.52 3.87 17.31
CA GLU A 210 -1.79 3.20 18.37
C GLU A 210 -2.23 3.59 19.77
N ILE A 211 -2.56 4.87 20.00
CA ILE A 211 -2.85 5.39 21.34
C ILE A 211 -4.36 5.48 21.57
N LEU A 212 -5.09 6.19 20.70
CA LEU A 212 -6.49 6.55 20.94
C LEU A 212 -7.47 5.42 20.58
N VAL A 213 -7.25 4.76 19.45
CA VAL A 213 -8.15 3.71 18.93
C VAL A 213 -8.31 2.53 19.89
N PRO A 214 -7.24 1.93 20.47
CA PRO A 214 -7.39 0.82 21.41
C PRO A 214 -8.11 1.20 22.70
N GLU A 215 -7.91 2.43 23.18
CA GLU A 215 -8.60 2.96 24.35
C GLU A 215 -10.11 3.08 24.07
N ARG A 216 -10.47 3.75 22.96
CA ARG A 216 -11.88 3.97 22.60
C ARG A 216 -12.59 2.67 22.20
N ALA A 217 -11.89 1.70 21.62
CA ALA A 217 -12.44 0.41 21.23
C ALA A 217 -13.07 -0.35 22.41
N LYS A 218 -12.55 -0.19 23.64
CA LYS A 218 -13.13 -0.80 24.85
C LYS A 218 -14.57 -0.38 25.11
N HIS A 219 -14.96 0.80 24.63
CA HIS A 219 -16.28 1.38 24.82
C HIS A 219 -17.12 1.39 23.53
N TYR A 220 -16.55 0.93 22.41
CA TYR A 220 -17.22 0.89 21.12
C TYR A 220 -17.01 -0.48 20.43
N PRO A 221 -17.90 -1.46 20.71
CA PRO A 221 -17.74 -2.84 20.25
C PRO A 221 -17.48 -3.06 18.75
N PRO A 222 -18.07 -2.27 17.81
CA PRO A 222 -17.78 -2.45 16.39
C PRO A 222 -16.31 -2.23 16.03
N LEU A 223 -15.67 -1.21 16.62
CA LEU A 223 -14.24 -0.94 16.42
C LEU A 223 -13.38 -2.04 17.03
N LEU A 224 -13.75 -2.52 18.22
CA LEU A 224 -13.05 -3.64 18.86
C LEU A 224 -13.13 -4.92 18.02
N ASN A 225 -14.29 -5.21 17.45
CA ASN A 225 -14.45 -6.32 16.52
C ASN A 225 -13.62 -6.14 15.24
N ALA A 226 -13.53 -4.92 14.68
CA ALA A 226 -12.65 -4.68 13.54
C ALA A 226 -11.17 -4.90 13.89
N ILE A 227 -10.72 -4.47 15.07
CA ILE A 227 -9.38 -4.74 15.60
C ILE A 227 -9.11 -6.25 15.70
N TYR A 228 -10.06 -7.02 16.24
CA TYR A 228 -9.94 -8.47 16.32
C TYR A 228 -9.91 -9.12 14.94
N ALA A 229 -10.72 -8.64 14.00
CA ALA A 229 -10.77 -9.15 12.63
C ALA A 229 -9.41 -9.00 11.93
N VAL A 230 -8.85 -7.79 11.87
CA VAL A 230 -7.56 -7.54 11.22
C VAL A 230 -6.41 -8.28 11.91
N SER A 231 -6.43 -8.36 13.24
CA SER A 231 -5.39 -9.03 14.02
C SER A 231 -5.41 -10.54 13.79
N ALA A 232 -6.59 -11.15 13.87
CA ALA A 232 -6.76 -12.59 13.62
C ALA A 232 -6.37 -12.93 12.17
N ARG A 233 -6.72 -12.07 11.21
CA ARG A 233 -6.33 -12.23 9.80
C ARG A 233 -4.82 -12.22 9.63
N HIS A 234 -4.15 -11.19 10.17
CA HIS A 234 -2.72 -11.00 10.03
C HIS A 234 -1.92 -12.12 10.72
N ILE A 235 -2.22 -12.40 12.00
CA ILE A 235 -1.48 -13.38 12.79
C ILE A 235 -1.60 -14.80 12.21
N CYS A 236 -2.77 -15.17 11.65
CA CYS A 236 -2.97 -16.50 11.06
C CYS A 236 -2.14 -16.75 9.80
N ARG A 237 -1.80 -15.69 9.04
CA ARG A 237 -1.03 -15.79 7.79
C ARG A 237 0.48 -15.90 8.04
N LEU A 238 0.96 -15.48 9.21
CA LEU A 238 2.38 -15.45 9.52
C LEU A 238 2.87 -16.76 10.16
N ARG A 239 3.93 -17.32 9.59
CA ARG A 239 4.51 -18.60 10.05
C ARG A 239 5.15 -18.51 11.43
N GLN A 240 5.66 -17.34 11.82
CA GLN A 240 6.37 -17.15 13.09
C GLN A 240 5.47 -17.34 14.33
N TYR A 241 4.16 -17.18 14.18
CA TYR A 241 3.18 -17.38 15.25
C TYR A 241 2.55 -18.77 15.25
N ARG A 242 2.95 -19.65 14.32
CA ARG A 242 2.44 -21.02 14.23
C ARG A 242 3.31 -21.97 15.02
N THR A 243 2.66 -22.72 15.90
CA THR A 243 3.22 -23.87 16.60
C THR A 243 3.43 -25.05 15.64
N PRO A 244 4.25 -26.07 16.00
CA PRO A 244 4.48 -27.26 15.16
C PRO A 244 3.21 -28.04 14.81
N ASP A 245 2.21 -27.98 15.68
CA ASP A 245 0.87 -28.57 15.54
C ASP A 245 -0.12 -27.65 14.79
N GLY A 246 0.35 -26.50 14.27
CA GLY A 246 -0.42 -25.61 13.40
C GLY A 246 -1.34 -24.63 14.13
N ARG A 247 -1.33 -24.60 15.47
CA ARG A 247 -2.08 -23.64 16.29
C ARG A 247 -1.34 -22.31 16.41
N ILE A 248 -2.07 -21.24 16.73
CA ILE A 248 -1.50 -19.89 16.89
C ILE A 248 -1.07 -19.66 18.34
N MET A 249 0.14 -19.13 18.52
CA MET A 249 0.69 -18.76 19.82
C MET A 249 1.18 -17.31 19.79
N TYR A 250 0.83 -16.54 20.82
CA TYR A 250 1.26 -15.15 20.99
C TYR A 250 1.50 -14.85 22.47
N ARG A 251 2.62 -14.20 22.81
CA ARG A 251 3.03 -13.92 24.21
C ARG A 251 2.91 -15.16 25.13
N ASP A 252 3.39 -16.30 24.64
CA ASP A 252 3.33 -17.60 25.32
C ASP A 252 1.91 -18.09 25.66
N GLN A 253 0.87 -17.49 25.06
CA GLN A 253 -0.51 -17.91 25.18
C GLN A 253 -0.96 -18.64 23.91
N LEU A 254 -1.65 -19.76 24.10
CA LEU A 254 -2.28 -20.49 23.00
C LEU A 254 -3.61 -19.82 22.65
N LEU A 255 -3.75 -19.37 21.41
CA LEU A 255 -4.96 -18.74 20.92
C LEU A 255 -5.90 -19.81 20.38
N HIS A 256 -6.71 -20.38 21.28
CA HIS A 256 -7.71 -21.39 20.94
C HIS A 256 -8.69 -20.90 19.87
N ASP A 257 -9.08 -21.79 18.96
CA ASP A 257 -10.05 -21.53 17.88
C ASP A 257 -9.76 -20.26 17.07
N THR A 258 -8.47 -19.97 16.86
CA THR A 258 -8.03 -18.86 16.02
C THR A 258 -7.62 -19.41 14.67
N HIS A 259 -8.48 -19.19 13.68
CA HIS A 259 -8.31 -19.63 12.30
C HIS A 259 -8.86 -18.54 11.35
N PRO A 260 -8.66 -18.66 10.02
CA PRO A 260 -9.16 -17.66 9.07
C PRO A 260 -10.65 -17.32 9.23
N GLY A 261 -11.51 -18.31 9.51
CA GLY A 261 -12.93 -18.09 9.81
C GLY A 261 -13.21 -17.18 11.03
N THR A 262 -12.42 -17.24 12.10
CA THR A 262 -12.58 -16.38 13.28
C THR A 262 -12.44 -14.90 12.93
N ALA A 263 -11.54 -14.59 11.99
CA ALA A 263 -11.32 -13.24 11.51
C ALA A 263 -12.57 -12.71 10.76
N VAL A 264 -13.23 -13.57 9.97
CA VAL A 264 -14.48 -13.26 9.27
C VAL A 264 -15.63 -13.06 10.25
N GLU A 265 -15.73 -13.88 11.30
CA GLU A 265 -16.76 -13.71 12.34
C GLU A 265 -16.69 -12.33 13.01
N TYR A 266 -15.49 -11.88 13.36
CA TYR A 266 -15.29 -10.55 13.94
C TYR A 266 -15.62 -9.43 12.94
N MET A 267 -15.24 -9.56 11.67
CA MET A 267 -15.63 -8.62 10.62
C MET A 267 -17.16 -8.51 10.53
N LEU A 268 -17.87 -9.64 10.48
CA LEU A 268 -19.34 -9.67 10.40
C LEU A 268 -20.00 -9.00 11.62
N LYS A 269 -19.40 -9.11 12.82
CA LYS A 269 -19.87 -8.41 14.03
C LYS A 269 -19.68 -6.89 13.96
N ALA A 270 -18.69 -6.40 13.21
CA ALA A 270 -18.42 -4.96 13.07
C ALA A 270 -19.32 -4.28 12.02
N LEU A 271 -19.70 -4.99 10.96
CA LEU A 271 -20.45 -4.45 9.82
C LEU A 271 -21.75 -3.71 10.13
N PRO A 272 -22.63 -4.17 11.05
CA PRO A 272 -23.92 -3.53 11.28
C PRO A 272 -23.81 -2.07 11.67
N ALA A 273 -22.75 -1.68 12.38
CA ALA A 273 -22.55 -0.31 12.81
C ALA A 273 -22.39 0.66 11.63
N LEU A 274 -21.73 0.23 10.54
CA LEU A 274 -21.44 1.09 9.38
C LEU A 274 -22.69 1.51 8.60
N ARG A 275 -23.81 0.78 8.74
CA ARG A 275 -25.08 1.11 8.06
C ARG A 275 -25.69 2.42 8.52
N GLY A 276 -25.48 2.80 9.79
CA GLY A 276 -26.04 4.01 10.40
C GLY A 276 -25.19 5.27 10.21
N PHE A 277 -24.17 5.24 9.34
CA PHE A 277 -23.20 6.34 9.23
C PHE A 277 -23.85 7.66 8.86
N HIS A 278 -24.66 7.65 7.79
CA HIS A 278 -25.32 8.83 7.25
C HIS A 278 -26.35 9.46 8.21
N THR A 279 -26.77 8.74 9.25
CA THR A 279 -27.68 9.26 10.28
C THR A 279 -26.96 9.64 11.58
N THR A 280 -25.63 9.50 11.65
CA THR A 280 -24.84 9.78 12.85
C THR A 280 -24.25 11.18 12.75
N TYR A 281 -24.74 12.09 13.60
CA TYR A 281 -24.27 13.48 13.67
C TYR A 281 -23.20 13.71 14.74
N ASP A 282 -23.07 12.80 15.70
CA ASP A 282 -22.02 12.89 16.72
C ASP A 282 -20.64 12.62 16.09
N GLU A 283 -19.77 13.61 16.16
CA GLU A 283 -18.49 13.59 15.44
C GLU A 283 -17.51 12.54 15.99
N ASP A 284 -17.50 12.34 17.30
CA ASP A 284 -16.66 11.33 17.95
C ASP A 284 -17.09 9.92 17.53
N THR A 285 -18.39 9.62 17.58
CA THR A 285 -18.95 8.35 17.09
C THR A 285 -18.67 8.18 15.60
N ARG A 286 -18.86 9.24 14.80
CA ARG A 286 -18.56 9.23 13.36
C ARG A 286 -17.08 8.87 13.13
N GLY A 287 -16.16 9.45 13.89
CA GLY A 287 -14.73 9.11 13.89
C GLY A 287 -14.45 7.64 14.20
N LEU A 288 -15.16 7.05 15.16
CA LEU A 288 -15.05 5.63 15.48
C LEU A 288 -15.57 4.73 14.35
N MET A 289 -16.64 5.14 13.67
CA MET A 289 -17.16 4.43 12.51
C MET A 289 -16.18 4.46 11.33
N VAL A 290 -15.54 5.61 11.07
CA VAL A 290 -14.51 5.72 10.02
C VAL A 290 -13.29 4.88 10.36
N ALA A 291 -12.80 4.93 11.59
CA ALA A 291 -11.68 4.09 12.04
C ALA A 291 -12.02 2.60 11.91
N THR A 292 -13.26 2.21 12.24
CA THR A 292 -13.77 0.84 12.02
C THR A 292 -13.69 0.46 10.55
N ALA A 293 -14.18 1.31 9.65
CA ALA A 293 -14.17 1.05 8.21
C ALA A 293 -12.74 0.93 7.65
N ILE A 294 -11.81 1.80 8.06
CA ILE A 294 -10.40 1.78 7.65
C ILE A 294 -9.69 0.49 8.07
N ILE A 295 -9.94 0.03 9.30
CA ILE A 295 -9.36 -1.22 9.80
C ILE A 295 -9.93 -2.43 9.04
N LEU A 296 -11.23 -2.42 8.74
CA LEU A 296 -11.84 -3.48 7.92
C LEU A 296 -11.37 -3.44 6.47
N ARG A 297 -11.05 -2.25 5.93
CA ARG A 297 -10.42 -2.13 4.63
C ARG A 297 -9.02 -2.73 4.61
N GLN A 298 -8.24 -2.52 5.67
CA GLN A 298 -6.93 -3.17 5.83
C GLN A 298 -7.05 -4.70 5.90
N PHE A 299 -8.11 -5.21 6.55
CA PHE A 299 -8.43 -6.64 6.55
C PHE A 299 -8.75 -7.17 5.15
N GLU A 300 -9.51 -6.43 4.34
CA GLU A 300 -9.86 -6.78 2.96
C GLU A 300 -8.61 -6.83 2.07
N GLU A 301 -7.69 -5.86 2.20
CA GLU A 301 -6.42 -5.84 1.45
C GLU A 301 -5.53 -7.06 1.73
N MET A 302 -5.67 -7.69 2.90
CA MET A 302 -4.98 -8.94 3.25
C MET A 302 -5.70 -10.20 2.71
N GLU A 303 -6.87 -10.06 2.10
CA GLU A 303 -7.67 -11.16 1.51
C GLU A 303 -7.44 -11.35 0.01
N ASP A 304 -7.08 -10.29 -0.72
CA ASP A 304 -7.15 -10.23 -2.19
C ASP A 304 -6.18 -11.18 -2.94
N ASP A 305 -6.50 -12.47 -2.94
CA ASP A 305 -5.94 -13.51 -3.81
C ASP A 305 -6.83 -13.76 -5.06
N HIS A 306 -7.87 -12.93 -5.29
CA HIS A 306 -9.01 -13.27 -6.14
C HIS A 306 -9.25 -12.33 -7.34
N GLU A 307 -8.23 -12.06 -8.15
CA GLU A 307 -8.45 -11.44 -9.48
C GLU A 307 -9.34 -12.32 -10.38
N ASP A 308 -9.41 -13.64 -10.15
CA ASP A 308 -10.28 -14.55 -10.90
C ASP A 308 -11.77 -14.35 -10.56
N ASP A 309 -12.09 -14.00 -9.31
CA ASP A 309 -13.48 -13.84 -8.87
C ASP A 309 -14.13 -12.59 -9.47
N GLU A 310 -13.37 -11.54 -9.82
CA GLU A 310 -13.91 -10.33 -10.46
C GLU A 310 -14.22 -10.53 -11.95
N GLU A 311 -13.43 -11.33 -12.67
CA GLU A 311 -13.75 -11.71 -14.06
C GLU A 311 -14.92 -12.71 -14.11
N GLU A 312 -14.97 -13.67 -13.19
CA GLU A 312 -16.10 -14.59 -13.04
C GLU A 312 -17.38 -13.87 -12.59
N ALA A 313 -17.30 -12.90 -11.67
CA ALA A 313 -18.46 -12.11 -11.23
C ALA A 313 -19.01 -11.17 -12.32
N LYS A 314 -18.17 -10.70 -13.24
CA LYS A 314 -18.61 -9.93 -14.42
C LYS A 314 -19.31 -10.80 -15.47
N GLN A 315 -19.14 -12.13 -15.39
CA GLN A 315 -19.76 -13.11 -16.30
C GLN A 315 -20.88 -13.93 -15.63
N ALA A 316 -21.05 -13.82 -14.32
CA ALA A 316 -22.12 -14.46 -13.58
C ALA A 316 -23.45 -13.72 -13.77
N ASP A 317 -24.51 -14.48 -14.00
CA ASP A 317 -25.89 -13.98 -14.03
C ASP A 317 -26.30 -13.49 -12.63
N PRO A 318 -26.67 -12.20 -12.44
CA PRO A 318 -27.00 -11.65 -11.13
C PRO A 318 -28.16 -12.36 -10.43
N ASP A 319 -29.01 -13.08 -11.17
CA ASP A 319 -30.15 -13.83 -10.62
C ASP A 319 -29.83 -15.32 -10.33
N SER A 320 -28.60 -15.77 -10.53
CA SER A 320 -28.20 -17.16 -10.23
C SER A 320 -28.12 -17.42 -8.72
N PRO A 321 -28.71 -18.52 -8.20
CA PRO A 321 -28.61 -18.89 -6.79
C PRO A 321 -27.18 -19.31 -6.35
N ASN A 322 -26.25 -19.43 -7.29
CA ASN A 322 -24.83 -19.69 -7.04
C ASN A 322 -23.96 -18.41 -7.07
N THR A 323 -24.56 -17.23 -7.23
CA THR A 323 -23.81 -15.97 -7.18
C THR A 323 -23.27 -15.77 -5.76
N PRO A 324 -21.94 -15.65 -5.58
CA PRO A 324 -21.37 -15.45 -4.26
C PRO A 324 -21.97 -14.17 -3.65
N PRO A 325 -22.23 -14.16 -2.32
CA PRO A 325 -22.85 -13.01 -1.67
C PRO A 325 -22.02 -11.75 -1.95
N GLN A 326 -22.71 -10.69 -2.39
CA GLN A 326 -22.11 -9.40 -2.73
C GLN A 326 -21.25 -8.92 -1.56
N ARG A 327 -19.92 -8.98 -1.73
CA ARG A 327 -18.96 -8.52 -0.71
C ARG A 327 -19.23 -7.05 -0.42
N VAL A 328 -19.14 -6.69 0.86
CA VAL A 328 -19.22 -5.29 1.28
C VAL A 328 -17.99 -4.58 0.70
N ASN A 329 -18.21 -3.68 -0.25
CA ASN A 329 -17.13 -2.85 -0.79
C ASN A 329 -16.78 -1.78 0.25
N PHE A 330 -15.75 -2.02 1.07
CA PHE A 330 -15.37 -1.07 2.11
C PHE A 330 -14.82 0.25 1.53
N LEU A 331 -14.30 0.26 0.29
CA LEU A 331 -13.96 1.52 -0.39
C LEU A 331 -15.20 2.39 -0.55
N SER A 332 -16.30 1.86 -1.06
CA SER A 332 -17.51 2.67 -1.28
C SER A 332 -18.03 3.28 0.02
N ILE A 333 -17.89 2.57 1.14
CA ILE A 333 -18.20 3.08 2.47
C ILE A 333 -17.23 4.22 2.83
N ILE A 334 -15.92 4.00 2.73
CA ILE A 334 -14.88 4.99 3.06
C ILE A 334 -14.99 6.24 2.17
N SER A 335 -15.12 6.07 0.86
CA SER A 335 -15.27 7.18 -0.10
C SER A 335 -16.55 7.96 0.18
N THR A 336 -17.68 7.31 0.46
CA THR A 336 -18.93 8.00 0.83
C THR A 336 -18.77 8.79 2.14
N VAL A 337 -18.17 8.15 3.15
CA VAL A 337 -17.89 8.72 4.48
C VAL A 337 -17.02 9.97 4.38
N LEU A 338 -15.91 9.89 3.64
CA LEU A 338 -14.95 10.99 3.54
C LEU A 338 -15.45 12.10 2.63
N LYS A 339 -16.16 11.77 1.54
CA LYS A 339 -16.84 12.77 0.70
C LYS A 339 -17.91 13.54 1.47
N SER A 340 -18.66 12.88 2.35
CA SER A 340 -19.67 13.55 3.18
C SER A 340 -19.09 14.46 4.27
N SER A 341 -17.82 14.24 4.66
CA SER A 341 -17.12 15.07 5.65
C SER A 341 -16.62 16.40 5.05
N ASN A 342 -16.58 16.54 3.72
CA ASN A 342 -16.08 17.73 3.03
C ASN A 342 -17.02 18.97 3.11
N THR A 343 -18.17 18.86 3.78
CA THR A 343 -19.11 19.98 3.98
C THR A 343 -18.81 20.83 5.21
N GLU A 344 -18.01 20.32 6.15
CA GLU A 344 -17.58 21.03 7.37
C GLU A 344 -16.16 21.62 7.18
N GLU A 345 -15.82 22.71 7.88
CA GLU A 345 -14.45 23.25 7.83
C GLU A 345 -13.45 22.22 8.38
N TRP A 346 -12.41 21.91 7.60
CA TRP A 346 -11.37 20.91 7.94
C TRP A 346 -10.75 21.12 9.34
N SER A 347 -10.68 22.36 9.81
CA SER A 347 -10.21 22.71 11.16
C SER A 347 -11.04 22.08 12.27
N ASN A 348 -12.35 21.97 12.07
CA ASN A 348 -13.31 21.56 13.09
C ASN A 348 -13.36 20.05 13.28
N HIS A 349 -12.73 19.27 12.38
CA HIS A 349 -12.69 17.83 12.53
C HIS A 349 -11.81 17.37 13.71
N SER A 350 -12.26 16.33 14.41
CA SER A 350 -11.53 15.60 15.44
C SER A 350 -10.20 15.05 14.89
N SER A 351 -9.22 14.90 15.78
CA SER A 351 -7.92 14.33 15.42
C SER A 351 -8.03 12.94 14.80
N LEU A 352 -8.96 12.11 15.29
CA LEU A 352 -9.19 10.77 14.77
C LEU A 352 -9.73 10.79 13.33
N LEU A 353 -10.66 11.69 13.00
CA LEU A 353 -11.16 11.84 11.62
C LEU A 353 -10.07 12.34 10.68
N LYS A 354 -9.24 13.30 11.13
CA LYS A 354 -8.08 13.78 10.37
C LYS A 354 -7.08 12.65 10.10
N ALA A 355 -6.72 11.86 11.11
CA ALA A 355 -5.83 10.71 10.96
C ALA A 355 -6.42 9.67 9.99
N SER A 356 -7.72 9.38 10.15
CA SER A 356 -8.48 8.47 9.29
C SER A 356 -8.46 8.89 7.82
N TYR A 357 -8.64 10.18 7.53
CA TYR A 357 -8.57 10.72 6.17
C TYR A 357 -7.23 10.42 5.50
N TRP A 358 -6.11 10.64 6.19
CA TRP A 358 -4.77 10.41 5.61
C TRP A 358 -4.46 8.93 5.41
N ILE A 359 -5.03 8.04 6.22
CA ILE A 359 -4.92 6.60 6.00
C ILE A 359 -5.73 6.20 4.77
N ALA A 360 -6.98 6.63 4.68
CA ALA A 360 -7.84 6.32 3.56
C ALA A 360 -7.25 6.80 2.22
N LEU A 361 -6.67 8.00 2.19
CA LEU A 361 -5.96 8.51 1.01
C LEU A 361 -4.81 7.58 0.59
N ARG A 362 -4.04 7.04 1.54
CA ARG A 362 -2.98 6.07 1.23
C ARG A 362 -3.52 4.73 0.75
N GLN A 363 -4.63 4.26 1.32
CA GLN A 363 -5.31 3.05 0.86
C GLN A 363 -5.84 3.22 -0.58
N GLU A 364 -6.37 4.40 -0.92
CA GLU A 364 -6.78 4.75 -2.29
C GLU A 364 -5.61 4.80 -3.27
N ILE A 365 -4.47 5.39 -2.87
CA ILE A 365 -3.25 5.39 -3.70
C ILE A 365 -2.78 3.95 -3.95
N TYR A 366 -2.71 3.13 -2.89
CA TYR A 366 -2.34 1.72 -3.02
C TYR A 366 -3.28 0.98 -3.97
N TYR A 367 -4.59 1.09 -3.74
CA TYR A 367 -5.60 0.44 -4.56
C TYR A 367 -5.54 0.90 -6.02
N GLY A 368 -5.43 2.21 -6.25
CA GLY A 368 -5.34 2.79 -7.59
C GLY A 368 -4.11 2.32 -8.35
N LEU A 369 -2.93 2.36 -7.74
CA LEU A 369 -1.68 1.89 -8.36
C LEU A 369 -1.63 0.38 -8.57
N LEU A 370 -2.28 -0.41 -7.71
CA LEU A 370 -2.32 -1.86 -7.84
C LEU A 370 -3.34 -2.32 -8.90
N LYS A 371 -4.55 -1.76 -8.86
CA LYS A 371 -5.69 -2.21 -9.67
C LYS A 371 -5.89 -1.41 -10.94
N GLY A 372 -5.14 -0.34 -11.16
CA GLY A 372 -5.21 0.46 -12.37
C GLY A 372 -6.43 1.39 -12.44
N HIS A 373 -6.84 1.96 -11.31
CA HIS A 373 -8.00 2.85 -11.22
C HIS A 373 -7.61 4.22 -10.66
N PRO A 374 -8.22 5.32 -11.11
CA PRO A 374 -7.99 6.62 -10.50
C PRO A 374 -8.55 6.64 -9.06
N PRO A 375 -7.82 7.20 -8.09
CA PRO A 375 -8.30 7.34 -6.71
C PRO A 375 -9.61 8.12 -6.66
N ASP A 376 -10.62 7.57 -5.98
CA ASP A 376 -11.93 8.23 -5.85
C ASP A 376 -11.98 9.11 -4.59
N PHE A 377 -11.13 10.13 -4.58
CA PHE A 377 -10.87 10.94 -3.39
C PHE A 377 -10.93 12.44 -3.67
N VAL A 378 -11.81 13.15 -2.97
CA VAL A 378 -11.97 14.59 -3.14
C VAL A 378 -10.97 15.32 -2.25
N GLN A 379 -10.10 16.10 -2.88
CA GLN A 379 -9.16 16.98 -2.20
C GLN A 379 -9.56 18.43 -2.42
N THR A 380 -9.79 19.16 -1.34
CA THR A 380 -10.12 20.59 -1.41
C THR A 380 -8.87 21.45 -1.19
N PRO A 381 -8.83 22.69 -1.71
CA PRO A 381 -7.72 23.61 -1.46
C PRO A 381 -7.45 23.84 0.03
N GLN A 382 -8.49 23.80 0.86
CA GLN A 382 -8.38 23.95 2.32
C GLN A 382 -7.64 22.76 2.97
N ILE A 383 -7.91 21.54 2.52
CA ILE A 383 -7.21 20.35 3.00
C ILE A 383 -5.72 20.44 2.66
N TYR A 384 -5.39 20.85 1.43
CA TYR A 384 -4.00 21.03 1.02
C TYR A 384 -3.28 22.12 1.82
N ALA A 385 -3.92 23.27 2.03
CA ALA A 385 -3.34 24.38 2.79
C ALA A 385 -2.96 23.96 4.23
N ASN A 386 -3.83 23.18 4.87
CA ASN A 386 -3.66 22.69 6.24
C ASN A 386 -2.89 21.36 6.34
N ALA A 387 -2.48 20.77 5.22
CA ALA A 387 -1.74 19.51 5.22
C ALA A 387 -0.31 19.69 5.74
N SER A 388 0.14 18.74 6.56
CA SER A 388 1.53 18.63 6.99
C SER A 388 2.47 18.45 5.77
N PRO A 389 3.77 18.75 5.90
CA PRO A 389 4.74 18.50 4.83
C PRO A 389 4.69 17.07 4.28
N THR A 390 4.55 16.07 5.16
CA THR A 390 4.35 14.66 4.77
C THR A 390 3.10 14.47 3.92
N ASN A 391 1.97 15.00 4.38
CA ASN A 391 0.69 14.81 3.71
C ASN A 391 0.61 15.54 2.37
N ARG A 392 1.37 16.63 2.17
CA ARG A 392 1.52 17.28 0.86
C ARG A 392 2.18 16.37 -0.17
N LEU A 393 3.19 15.58 0.24
CA LEU A 393 3.84 14.60 -0.64
C LEU A 393 2.90 13.42 -0.96
N ILE A 394 2.10 12.98 0.02
CA ILE A 394 1.06 11.94 -0.20
C ILE A 394 -0.03 12.45 -1.14
N ILE A 395 -0.50 13.68 -0.97
CA ILE A 395 -1.47 14.33 -1.88
C ILE A 395 -0.91 14.36 -3.30
N HIS A 396 0.34 14.78 -3.48
CA HIS A 396 0.96 14.79 -4.81
C HIS A 396 0.98 13.39 -5.45
N ALA A 397 1.32 12.35 -4.69
CA ALA A 397 1.23 10.98 -5.17
C ALA A 397 -0.20 10.57 -5.57
N SER A 398 -1.22 11.02 -4.83
CA SER A 398 -2.62 10.82 -5.20
C SER A 398 -2.98 11.50 -6.52
N HIS A 399 -2.59 12.76 -6.73
CA HIS A 399 -2.87 13.46 -7.99
C HIS A 399 -2.17 12.80 -9.17
N VAL A 400 -0.91 12.37 -9.00
CA VAL A 400 -0.18 11.64 -10.04
C VAL A 400 -0.85 10.30 -10.35
N THR A 401 -1.33 9.59 -9.33
CA THR A 401 -2.08 8.34 -9.52
C THR A 401 -3.38 8.59 -10.28
N ALA A 402 -4.12 9.64 -9.95
CA ALA A 402 -5.32 10.04 -10.67
C ALA A 402 -5.01 10.34 -12.14
N TRP A 403 -4.07 11.25 -12.41
CA TRP A 403 -3.63 11.57 -13.78
C TRP A 403 -3.17 10.34 -14.58
N HIS A 404 -2.46 9.41 -13.93
CA HIS A 404 -1.94 8.21 -14.58
C HIS A 404 -3.07 7.26 -15.06
N PHE A 405 -4.25 7.29 -14.44
CA PHE A 405 -5.39 6.46 -14.81
C PHE A 405 -6.60 7.24 -15.34
N ASP A 406 -6.55 8.58 -15.33
CA ASP A 406 -7.60 9.47 -15.81
C ASP A 406 -7.08 10.38 -16.94
N GLY A 407 -7.15 9.86 -18.18
CA GLY A 407 -6.91 10.64 -19.40
C GLY A 407 -5.45 10.99 -19.75
N ARG A 408 -4.52 11.02 -18.78
CA ARG A 408 -3.08 11.30 -18.98
C ARG A 408 -2.78 12.55 -19.82
N SER A 409 -3.50 13.64 -19.56
CA SER A 409 -3.33 14.86 -20.37
C SER A 409 -1.93 15.48 -20.20
N GLU A 410 -1.38 16.03 -21.29
CA GLU A 410 -0.07 16.70 -21.24
C GLU A 410 -0.08 17.96 -20.38
N GLN A 411 -1.18 18.73 -20.43
CA GLN A 411 -1.34 19.94 -19.63
C GLN A 411 -1.31 19.65 -18.13
N GLU A 412 -2.02 18.61 -17.70
CA GLU A 412 -2.02 18.19 -16.31
C GLU A 412 -0.68 17.61 -15.89
N TRP A 413 -0.01 16.85 -16.77
CA TRP A 413 1.36 16.40 -16.53
C TRP A 413 2.31 17.57 -16.26
N LEU A 414 2.23 18.65 -17.06
CA LEU A 414 3.05 19.86 -16.84
C LEU A 414 2.77 20.51 -15.49
N ILE A 415 1.50 20.60 -15.08
CA ILE A 415 1.11 21.12 -13.76
C ILE A 415 1.69 20.25 -12.64
N LEU A 416 1.59 18.92 -12.78
CA LEU A 416 2.12 17.98 -11.80
C LEU A 416 3.65 18.01 -11.73
N LYS A 417 4.34 18.15 -12.87
CA LYS A 417 5.80 18.35 -12.87
C LYS A 417 6.21 19.64 -12.18
N GLN A 418 5.52 20.75 -12.43
CA GLN A 418 5.78 22.00 -11.74
C GLN A 418 5.53 21.88 -10.23
N GLN A 419 4.47 21.15 -9.84
CA GLN A 419 4.21 20.84 -8.44
C GLN A 419 5.34 19.99 -7.84
N GLU A 420 5.83 18.98 -8.55
CA GLU A 420 6.96 18.13 -8.13
C GLU A 420 8.21 18.97 -7.84
N GLU A 421 8.57 19.88 -8.75
CA GLU A 421 9.73 20.78 -8.59
C GLU A 421 9.57 21.68 -7.36
N THR A 422 8.39 22.26 -7.17
CA THR A 422 8.08 23.11 -6.01
C THR A 422 8.20 22.31 -4.70
N LEU A 423 7.68 21.09 -4.68
CA LEU A 423 7.76 20.21 -3.51
C LEU A 423 9.20 19.76 -3.23
N GLU A 424 9.99 19.51 -4.27
CA GLU A 424 11.40 19.17 -4.15
C GLU A 424 12.20 20.31 -3.48
N GLU A 425 11.90 21.55 -3.83
CA GLU A 425 12.57 22.71 -3.26
C GLU A 425 12.12 23.08 -1.85
N THR A 426 10.83 22.91 -1.54
CA THR A 426 10.20 23.44 -0.30
C THR A 426 9.97 22.39 0.78
N VAL A 427 9.66 21.14 0.39
CA VAL A 427 9.22 20.09 1.32
C VAL A 427 10.23 18.96 1.42
N VAL A 428 10.74 18.44 0.31
CA VAL A 428 11.66 17.28 0.29
C VAL A 428 12.94 17.56 1.09
N LYS A 429 13.48 18.78 1.03
CA LYS A 429 14.66 19.19 1.83
C LYS A 429 14.44 19.14 3.35
N GLN A 430 13.19 19.12 3.82
CA GLN A 430 12.89 18.96 5.24
C GLN A 430 13.08 17.50 5.71
N PHE A 431 13.13 16.56 4.77
CA PHE A 431 13.26 15.12 5.03
C PHE A 431 14.62 14.61 4.57
N GLU A 432 15.71 15.32 4.88
CA GLU A 432 17.05 14.84 4.56
C GLU A 432 17.36 13.52 5.31
N PRO A 433 17.92 12.50 4.62
CA PRO A 433 18.29 11.26 5.26
C PRO A 433 19.48 11.47 6.21
N ILE A 434 19.51 10.72 7.32
CA ILE A 434 20.65 10.65 8.24
C ILE A 434 21.89 10.12 7.51
N LEU A 435 21.68 9.14 6.63
CA LEU A 435 22.72 8.48 5.86
C LEU A 435 22.19 8.22 4.45
N SER A 436 23.00 8.54 3.45
CA SER A 436 22.76 8.17 2.06
C SER A 436 24.06 7.67 1.45
N LEU A 437 24.12 6.37 1.13
CA LEU A 437 25.26 5.74 0.49
C LEU A 437 24.80 5.07 -0.82
N PRO A 438 25.55 5.25 -1.92
CA PRO A 438 25.22 4.62 -3.19
C PRO A 438 25.38 3.09 -3.11
N PRO A 439 24.71 2.34 -4.00
CA PRO A 439 24.83 0.89 -4.05
C PRO A 439 26.26 0.45 -4.39
N LYS A 440 26.81 -0.48 -3.59
CA LYS A 440 28.14 -1.06 -3.81
C LYS A 440 28.03 -2.33 -4.66
N LYS A 441 27.89 -2.14 -5.98
CA LYS A 441 27.73 -3.25 -6.94
C LYS A 441 28.90 -4.26 -6.91
N GLU A 442 30.11 -3.80 -6.60
CA GLU A 442 31.32 -4.64 -6.49
C GLU A 442 31.19 -5.70 -5.38
N ASP A 443 30.48 -5.37 -4.31
CA ASP A 443 30.24 -6.23 -3.14
C ASP A 443 28.94 -7.04 -3.27
N GLY A 444 28.24 -6.95 -4.41
CA GLY A 444 26.93 -7.56 -4.62
C GLY A 444 25.76 -6.81 -3.98
N HIS A 445 25.99 -5.59 -3.45
CA HIS A 445 24.92 -4.76 -2.91
C HIS A 445 24.23 -3.95 -4.01
N VAL A 446 23.02 -4.39 -4.37
CA VAL A 446 22.19 -3.77 -5.40
C VAL A 446 21.50 -2.49 -4.92
N PHE A 447 21.01 -2.48 -3.68
CA PHE A 447 20.26 -1.36 -3.12
C PHE A 447 21.19 -0.32 -2.48
N PRO A 448 20.82 0.97 -2.53
CA PRO A 448 21.48 2.00 -1.73
C PRO A 448 21.18 1.79 -0.23
N ILE A 449 21.97 2.45 0.62
CA ILE A 449 21.70 2.54 2.05
C ILE A 449 21.20 3.95 2.33
N ILE A 450 19.90 4.07 2.60
CA ILE A 450 19.25 5.35 2.91
C ILE A 450 18.55 5.20 4.25
N TRP A 451 18.91 6.04 5.23
CA TRP A 451 18.35 6.01 6.58
C TRP A 451 17.59 7.30 6.88
N TYR A 452 16.34 7.18 7.29
CA TYR A 452 15.53 8.30 7.77
C TYR A 452 15.39 8.22 9.28
N HIS A 453 15.21 9.38 9.92
CA HIS A 453 15.06 9.47 11.38
C HIS A 453 13.67 9.06 11.87
N SER A 454 12.67 8.95 10.99
CA SER A 454 11.28 8.63 11.36
C SER A 454 10.54 7.91 10.24
N ALA A 455 9.53 7.12 10.61
CA ALA A 455 8.59 6.50 9.67
C ALA A 455 7.79 7.56 8.88
N ILE A 456 7.52 8.73 9.48
CA ILE A 456 6.83 9.86 8.85
C ILE A 456 7.63 10.42 7.68
N GLY A 457 8.91 10.72 7.89
CA GLY A 457 9.78 11.23 6.82
C GLY A 457 10.03 10.19 5.73
N LEU A 458 10.27 8.93 6.11
CA LEU A 458 10.39 7.82 5.18
C LEU A 458 9.15 7.66 4.30
N THR A 459 7.96 7.72 4.90
CA THR A 459 6.69 7.52 4.18
C THR A 459 6.45 8.65 3.20
N ALA A 460 6.72 9.89 3.63
CA ALA A 460 6.65 11.07 2.79
C ALA A 460 7.52 10.90 1.53
N MET A 461 8.78 10.49 1.74
CA MET A 461 9.75 10.33 0.67
C MET A 461 9.39 9.17 -0.28
N GLN A 462 8.93 8.03 0.21
CA GLN A 462 8.52 6.94 -0.68
C GLN A 462 7.32 7.31 -1.56
N HIS A 463 6.32 8.03 -1.04
CA HIS A 463 5.19 8.50 -1.84
C HIS A 463 5.63 9.50 -2.92
N PHE A 464 6.51 10.44 -2.56
CA PHE A 464 7.09 11.38 -3.52
C PHE A 464 7.89 10.66 -4.62
N LEU A 465 8.71 9.68 -4.25
CA LEU A 465 9.50 8.89 -5.19
C LEU A 465 8.61 8.04 -6.12
N LEU A 466 7.52 7.44 -5.61
CA LEU A 466 6.53 6.74 -6.44
C LEU A 466 5.93 7.69 -7.49
N ALA A 467 5.50 8.88 -7.07
CA ALA A 467 4.94 9.91 -7.95
C ALA A 467 5.94 10.33 -9.04
N LYS A 468 7.18 10.66 -8.64
CA LYS A 468 8.27 11.06 -9.53
C LYS A 468 8.60 9.97 -10.55
N MET A 469 8.63 8.71 -10.10
CA MET A 469 8.86 7.56 -10.96
C MET A 469 7.79 7.43 -12.05
N ILE A 470 6.50 7.58 -11.69
CA ILE A 470 5.39 7.52 -12.64
C ILE A 470 5.46 8.67 -13.66
N LEU A 471 5.65 9.91 -13.18
CA LEU A 471 5.73 11.09 -14.06
C LEU A 471 6.92 11.02 -15.03
N LEU A 472 8.03 10.39 -14.65
CA LEU A 472 9.18 10.16 -15.51
C LEU A 472 8.91 9.09 -16.57
N ALA A 473 8.35 7.94 -16.16
CA ALA A 473 8.10 6.82 -17.07
C ALA A 473 7.03 7.16 -18.12
N GLU A 474 6.03 7.94 -17.74
CA GLU A 474 4.82 8.21 -18.54
C GLU A 474 4.82 9.62 -19.14
N SER A 475 5.99 10.28 -19.21
CA SER A 475 6.08 11.63 -19.73
C SER A 475 5.62 11.69 -21.20
N PRO A 476 4.61 12.52 -21.53
CA PRO A 476 4.13 12.67 -22.92
C PRO A 476 5.19 13.27 -23.84
N LEU A 477 6.20 13.93 -23.27
CA LEU A 477 7.28 14.58 -24.02
C LEU A 477 8.33 13.58 -24.55
N LEU A 478 8.35 12.33 -24.07
CA LEU A 478 9.31 11.31 -24.53
C LEU A 478 9.17 11.02 -26.01
N VAL A 479 7.92 10.99 -26.52
CA VAL A 479 7.61 10.75 -27.93
C VAL A 479 7.94 11.96 -28.80
N GLN A 480 7.91 13.17 -28.22
CA GLN A 480 8.17 14.43 -28.91
C GLN A 480 9.67 14.74 -29.03
N SER A 481 10.52 14.00 -28.32
CA SER A 481 11.98 14.17 -28.38
C SER A 481 12.52 13.85 -29.78
N SER A 482 13.51 14.64 -30.23
CA SER A 482 14.22 14.41 -31.50
C SER A 482 14.91 13.04 -31.55
N ASP A 483 15.36 12.53 -30.40
CA ASP A 483 15.79 11.15 -30.22
C ASP A 483 14.94 10.49 -29.13
N ALA A 484 13.71 10.12 -29.50
CA ALA A 484 12.76 9.45 -28.62
C ALA A 484 13.37 8.19 -27.99
N ARG A 485 14.15 7.40 -28.74
CA ARG A 485 14.74 6.16 -28.23
C ARG A 485 15.71 6.43 -27.08
N SER A 486 16.58 7.42 -27.23
CA SER A 486 17.51 7.80 -26.16
C SER A 486 16.77 8.39 -24.96
N ALA A 487 15.74 9.21 -25.20
CA ALA A 487 14.91 9.77 -24.13
C ALA A 487 14.20 8.68 -23.31
N PHE A 488 13.59 7.68 -23.96
CA PHE A 488 12.97 6.54 -23.26
C PHE A 488 13.99 5.75 -22.43
N ARG A 489 15.18 5.49 -22.98
CA ARG A 489 16.24 4.79 -22.24
C ARG A 489 16.71 5.58 -21.02
N GLU A 490 16.84 6.89 -21.15
CA GLU A 490 17.21 7.75 -20.03
C GLU A 490 16.13 7.74 -18.94
N ALA A 491 14.86 7.85 -19.33
CA ALA A 491 13.73 7.73 -18.41
C ALA A 491 13.73 6.36 -17.70
N GLU A 492 13.88 5.27 -18.44
CA GLU A 492 13.98 3.91 -17.90
C GLU A 492 15.10 3.78 -16.86
N LEU A 493 16.29 4.31 -17.16
CA LEU A 493 17.43 4.31 -16.23
C LEU A 493 17.14 5.08 -14.94
N ARG A 494 16.51 6.26 -15.04
CA ARG A 494 16.14 7.06 -13.86
C ARG A 494 15.05 6.38 -13.03
N VAL A 495 14.03 5.83 -13.68
CA VAL A 495 12.94 5.06 -13.03
C VAL A 495 13.50 3.87 -12.26
N ARG A 496 14.42 3.10 -12.87
CA ARG A 496 15.10 2.00 -12.19
C ARG A 496 15.88 2.47 -10.97
N SER A 497 16.59 3.59 -11.07
CA SER A 497 17.31 4.17 -9.91
C SER A 497 16.35 4.49 -8.77
N ILE A 498 15.24 5.16 -9.06
CA ILE A 498 14.22 5.52 -8.06
C ILE A 498 13.58 4.27 -7.43
N ALA A 499 13.25 3.27 -8.23
CA ALA A 499 12.71 2.01 -7.71
C ALA A 499 13.69 1.30 -6.77
N LEU A 500 15.00 1.33 -7.08
CA LEU A 500 16.04 0.82 -6.18
C LEU A 500 16.15 1.66 -4.90
N ASP A 501 15.99 2.98 -4.97
CA ASP A 501 15.95 3.85 -3.79
C ASP A 501 14.76 3.49 -2.88
N ILE A 502 13.55 3.37 -3.43
CA ILE A 502 12.34 2.99 -2.67
C ILE A 502 12.54 1.62 -1.98
N CYS A 503 13.10 0.65 -2.69
CA CYS A 503 13.41 -0.68 -2.14
C CYS A 503 14.50 -0.63 -1.06
N GLY A 504 15.56 0.14 -1.28
CA GLY A 504 16.64 0.36 -0.32
C GLY A 504 16.10 0.98 0.97
N ILE A 505 15.28 2.01 0.85
CA ILE A 505 14.57 2.65 1.98
C ILE A 505 13.77 1.59 2.76
N ALA A 506 12.98 0.76 2.09
CA ALA A 506 12.18 -0.27 2.76
C ALA A 506 13.03 -1.32 3.50
N ILE A 507 14.09 -1.82 2.87
CA ILE A 507 14.97 -2.84 3.45
C ILE A 507 15.69 -2.34 4.71
N GLN A 508 16.06 -1.06 4.74
CA GLN A 508 16.77 -0.46 5.87
C GLN A 508 15.86 -0.13 7.06
N HIS A 509 14.54 -0.19 6.90
CA HIS A 509 13.56 0.12 7.96
C HIS A 509 12.60 -1.07 8.19
N PRO A 510 13.11 -2.22 8.68
CA PRO A 510 12.31 -3.44 8.85
C PRO A 510 11.18 -3.30 9.88
N LYS A 511 11.24 -2.30 10.76
CA LYS A 511 10.19 -1.97 11.73
C LYS A 511 9.06 -1.12 11.16
N THR A 512 9.09 -0.82 9.86
CA THR A 512 8.04 -0.05 9.18
C THR A 512 7.52 -0.86 7.98
N PRO A 513 6.71 -1.92 8.20
CA PRO A 513 6.20 -2.76 7.12
C PRO A 513 5.49 -2.03 5.96
N PRO A 514 4.76 -0.91 6.18
CA PRO A 514 4.22 -0.12 5.07
C PRO A 514 5.27 0.34 4.04
N ALA A 515 6.54 0.44 4.44
CA ALA A 515 7.61 0.76 3.51
C ALA A 515 7.82 -0.32 2.44
N LEU A 516 7.60 -1.60 2.81
CA LEU A 516 7.67 -2.73 1.89
C LEU A 516 6.47 -2.72 0.93
N VAL A 517 5.30 -2.24 1.35
CA VAL A 517 4.13 -2.06 0.47
C VAL A 517 4.48 -1.10 -0.68
N ASN A 518 5.06 0.06 -0.36
CA ASN A 518 5.49 1.04 -1.37
C ASN A 518 6.59 0.49 -2.30
N ALA A 519 7.51 -0.32 -1.76
CA ALA A 519 8.52 -0.99 -2.57
C ALA A 519 7.91 -2.03 -3.52
N ALA A 520 6.93 -2.81 -3.04
CA ALA A 520 6.20 -3.76 -3.86
C ALA A 520 5.42 -3.06 -4.98
N LEU A 521 4.77 -1.92 -4.71
CA LEU A 521 4.15 -1.09 -5.75
C LEU A 521 5.15 -0.61 -6.81
N ALA A 522 6.34 -0.17 -6.39
CA ALA A 522 7.36 0.26 -7.35
C ALA A 522 7.80 -0.88 -8.29
N ILE A 523 7.99 -2.07 -7.73
CA ILE A 523 8.30 -3.28 -8.51
C ILE A 523 7.11 -3.71 -9.37
N HIS A 524 5.88 -3.53 -8.90
CA HIS A 524 4.67 -3.90 -9.63
C HIS A 524 4.54 -3.05 -10.91
N LEU A 525 4.71 -1.73 -10.78
CA LEU A 525 4.57 -0.78 -11.89
C LEU A 525 5.70 -0.94 -12.92
N TYR A 526 6.95 -0.94 -12.46
CA TYR A 526 8.12 -0.82 -13.35
C TYR A 526 9.19 -1.91 -13.17
N GLY A 527 8.86 -3.02 -12.49
CA GLY A 527 9.76 -4.17 -12.33
C GLY A 527 10.21 -4.79 -13.65
N HIS A 528 9.43 -4.64 -14.71
CA HIS A 528 9.77 -5.10 -16.06
C HIS A 528 10.95 -4.35 -16.70
N PHE A 529 11.33 -3.17 -16.20
CA PHE A 529 12.56 -2.47 -16.60
C PHE A 529 13.83 -3.16 -16.08
N PHE A 530 13.70 -4.12 -15.16
CA PHE A 530 14.84 -4.83 -14.60
C PHE A 530 15.18 -6.08 -15.40
N VAL A 531 16.23 -5.98 -16.22
CA VAL A 531 16.74 -7.11 -17.04
C VAL A 531 17.96 -7.80 -16.42
N ASP A 532 18.72 -7.10 -15.57
CA ASP A 532 19.90 -7.68 -14.92
C ASP A 532 19.51 -8.74 -13.88
N HIS A 533 20.18 -9.88 -13.93
CA HIS A 533 19.85 -11.01 -13.08
C HIS A 533 20.07 -10.72 -11.58
N TYR A 534 21.11 -9.98 -11.21
CA TYR A 534 21.39 -9.67 -9.80
C TYR A 534 20.36 -8.69 -9.25
N GLU A 535 19.98 -7.69 -10.04
CA GLU A 535 18.92 -6.75 -9.64
C GLU A 535 17.57 -7.46 -9.50
N ARG A 536 17.17 -8.28 -10.47
CA ARG A 536 15.93 -9.07 -10.38
C ARG A 536 15.92 -9.98 -9.16
N GLN A 537 17.04 -10.62 -8.85
CA GLN A 537 17.18 -11.46 -7.66
C GLN A 537 17.09 -10.64 -6.36
N ALA A 538 17.61 -9.41 -6.36
CA ALA A 538 17.49 -8.51 -5.21
C ALA A 538 16.05 -8.04 -5.01
N LEU A 539 15.34 -7.67 -6.09
CA LEU A 539 13.91 -7.31 -6.06
C LEU A 539 13.04 -8.48 -5.56
N LYS A 540 13.32 -9.70 -6.02
CA LYS A 540 12.74 -10.93 -5.48
C LYS A 540 12.89 -11.04 -3.96
N GLY A 541 14.06 -10.69 -3.44
CA GLY A 541 14.30 -10.62 -2.00
C GLY A 541 13.40 -9.59 -1.27
N VAL A 542 13.09 -8.45 -1.90
CA VAL A 542 12.16 -7.45 -1.36
C VAL A 542 10.74 -8.02 -1.31
N ILE A 543 10.28 -8.68 -2.39
CA ILE A 543 8.95 -9.30 -2.46
C ILE A 543 8.79 -10.39 -1.41
N GLY A 544 9.83 -11.21 -1.18
CA GLY A 544 9.85 -12.19 -0.10
C GLY A 544 9.65 -11.54 1.28
N ARG A 545 10.34 -10.43 1.55
CA ARG A 545 10.16 -9.67 2.81
C ARG A 545 8.78 -9.04 2.93
N PHE A 546 8.23 -8.50 1.84
CA PHE A 546 6.88 -7.97 1.79
C PHE A 546 5.85 -9.03 2.19
N ARG A 547 5.92 -10.23 1.58
CA ARG A 547 5.04 -11.36 1.92
C ARG A 547 5.16 -11.75 3.39
N ASP A 548 6.39 -11.86 3.89
CA ASP A 548 6.65 -12.37 5.24
C ASP A 548 6.36 -11.35 6.35
N ALA A 549 6.36 -10.04 6.04
CA ALA A 549 6.13 -8.98 7.01
C ALA A 549 4.71 -8.39 6.98
N CYS A 550 4.15 -8.16 5.78
CA CYS A 550 2.84 -7.53 5.64
C CYS A 550 1.69 -8.55 5.73
N ALA A 551 1.99 -9.82 5.47
CA ALA A 551 1.01 -10.90 5.26
C ALA A 551 0.00 -10.63 4.13
N TRP A 552 0.31 -9.69 3.22
CA TRP A 552 -0.51 -9.40 2.05
C TRP A 552 -0.27 -10.48 0.98
N PRO A 553 -1.29 -10.80 0.17
CA PRO A 553 -1.10 -11.63 -1.01
C PRO A 553 -0.07 -10.97 -1.94
N VAL A 554 0.81 -11.77 -2.56
CA VAL A 554 1.76 -11.25 -3.55
C VAL A 554 0.99 -11.06 -4.86
N PRO A 555 0.86 -9.83 -5.37
CA PRO A 555 0.16 -9.57 -6.63
C PRO A 555 0.71 -10.43 -7.77
N ARG A 556 -0.14 -10.92 -8.67
CA ARG A 556 0.29 -11.81 -9.79
C ARG A 556 1.48 -11.27 -10.60
N PRO A 557 1.52 -9.98 -10.96
CA PRO A 557 2.67 -9.43 -11.69
C PRO A 557 3.99 -9.48 -10.91
N LEU A 558 3.93 -9.65 -9.59
CA LEU A 558 5.08 -9.81 -8.71
C LEU A 558 5.48 -11.27 -8.50
N GLN A 559 4.59 -12.23 -8.81
CA GLN A 559 4.90 -13.67 -8.74
C GLN A 559 5.98 -14.10 -9.75
N GLN A 560 6.20 -13.34 -10.83
CA GLN A 560 7.34 -13.59 -11.74
C GLN A 560 8.71 -13.38 -11.05
N PHE A 561 8.71 -12.74 -9.89
CA PHE A 561 9.86 -12.57 -9.02
C PHE A 561 9.84 -13.58 -7.86
N GLU A 562 8.90 -14.54 -7.76
CA GLU A 562 8.92 -15.61 -6.74
C GLU A 562 9.85 -16.78 -7.07
#